data_AF-A0A372RDG8-F1
#
_entry.id   AF-A0A372RDG8-F1
#
_cell.length_a   1.000
_cell.length_b   1.000
_cell.length_c   1.000
_cell.angle_alpha   90.00
_cell.angle_beta   90.00
_cell.angle_gamma   90.00
#
_symmetry.space_group_name_H-M   'P 1'
#
loop_
_entity.id
_entity.type
_entity.pdbx_description
1 polymer ?
#
loop_
_entity_poly.entity_id
_entity_poly.type
_entity_poly.pdbx_seq_one_letter_code
_entity_poly.pdbx_strand_id
1 'polypeptide(L)' 'MQSPTKIKIPKIITFGRLIGPGGCNLKPIEKETGTHIHVITDAKPPHIEIKINEKITPLLC' A
#
# COMPACT_ATOMS: atom_id res chain seq x y z
N MET A 1 -17.66 2.53 5.85
CA MET A 1 -16.49 2.56 4.94
C MET A 1 -15.30 3.01 5.75
N GLN A 2 -14.28 2.17 5.94
CA GLN A 2 -13.07 2.60 6.65
C GLN A 2 -12.28 3.57 5.77
N SER A 3 -11.85 4.69 6.34
CA SER A 3 -11.01 5.66 5.63
C SER A 3 -9.62 5.06 5.42
N PRO A 4 -9.01 5.24 4.22
CA PRO A 4 -7.65 4.79 3.99
C PRO A 4 -6.69 5.50 4.92
N THR A 5 -5.73 4.75 5.47
CA THR A 5 -4.59 5.34 6.16
C THR A 5 -3.67 5.98 5.13
N LYS A 6 -3.33 7.25 5.33
CA LYS A 6 -2.49 8.02 4.40
C LYS A 6 -1.12 8.33 5.01
N ILE A 7 -0.06 7.87 4.36
CA ILE A 7 1.33 8.08 4.81
C ILE A 7 2.06 8.92 3.76
N LYS A 8 2.58 10.09 4.14
CA LYS A 8 3.31 10.97 3.21
C LYS A 8 4.65 10.36 2.83
N ILE A 9 5.02 10.46 1.56
CA ILE A 9 6.31 9.99 1.06
C ILE A 9 7.32 11.14 1.08
N PRO A 10 8.47 11.00 1.77
CA PRO A 10 9.51 12.02 1.74
C PRO A 10 10.20 12.08 0.37
N LYS A 11 10.58 13.29 -0.07
CA LYS A 11 11.16 13.54 -1.40
C LYS A 11 12.48 12.81 -1.68
N ILE A 12 13.18 12.33 -0.65
CA ILE A 12 14.47 11.65 -0.77
C ILE A 12 14.36 10.22 -1.34
N ILE A 13 13.17 9.61 -1.29
CA ILE A 13 12.95 8.22 -1.71
C ILE A 13 12.33 8.20 -3.11
N THR A 14 12.86 7.36 -3.99
CA THR A 14 12.25 7.10 -5.31
C THR A 14 11.14 6.06 -5.20
N PHE A 15 10.03 6.27 -5.92
CA PHE A 15 8.89 5.35 -5.92
C PHE A 15 9.27 3.94 -6.37
N GLY A 16 10.16 3.83 -7.38
CA GLY A 16 10.64 2.53 -7.86
C GLY A 16 11.37 1.74 -6.77
N ARG A 17 12.13 2.39 -5.88
CA ARG A 17 12.81 1.73 -4.76
C ARG A 17 11.83 1.29 -3.67
N LEU A 18 10.80 2.10 -3.42
CA LEU A 18 9.73 1.78 -2.47
C LEU A 18 8.91 0.56 -2.95
N ILE A 19 8.48 0.58 -4.22
CA ILE A 19 7.60 -0.43 -4.82
C ILE A 19 8.37 -1.73 -5.16
N GLY A 20 9.60 -1.58 -5.66
CA GLY A 20 10.41 -2.65 -6.21
C GLY A 20 9.97 -3.07 -7.63
N PRO A 21 10.84 -3.73 -8.41
CA PRO A 21 10.48 -4.27 -9.72
C PRO A 21 9.22 -5.14 -9.66
N GLY A 22 8.21 -4.79 -10.46
CA GLY A 22 6.93 -5.52 -10.48
C GLY A 22 6.16 -5.50 -9.16
N GLY A 23 6.47 -4.60 -8.22
CA GLY A 23 5.82 -4.52 -6.90
C GLY A 23 6.34 -5.54 -5.90
N CYS A 24 7.54 -6.11 -6.10
CA CYS A 24 8.07 -7.19 -5.28
C CYS A 24 8.21 -6.85 -3.78
N ASN A 25 8.29 -5.56 -3.42
CA ASN A 25 8.38 -5.15 -2.02
C ASN A 25 7.00 -5.02 -1.34
N LEU A 26 5.96 -4.64 -2.09
CA LEU A 26 4.63 -4.35 -1.53
C LEU A 26 3.69 -5.56 -1.62
N LYS A 27 3.75 -6.34 -2.71
CA LYS A 27 2.88 -7.50 -2.94
C LYS A 27 2.92 -8.57 -1.83
N PRO A 28 4.10 -8.94 -1.27
CA PRO A 28 4.14 -9.89 -0.17
C PRO A 28 3.40 -9.37 1.07
N ILE A 29 3.55 -8.07 1.38
CA ILE A 29 2.89 -7.42 2.52
C ILE A 29 1.38 -7.41 2.32
N GLU A 30 0.89 -7.04 1.13
CA GLU A 30 -0.53 -7.09 0.80
C GLU A 30 -1.12 -8.50 0.98
N LYS A 31 -0.39 -9.53 0.51
CA LYS A 31 -0.81 -10.94 0.62
C LYS A 31 -0.85 -11.43 2.06
N GLU A 32 0.19 -11.12 2.85
CA GLU A 32 0.31 -11.57 4.24
C GLU A 32 -0.69 -10.88 5.16
N THR A 33 -0.93 -9.58 4.94
CA THR A 33 -1.75 -8.75 5.83
C THR A 33 -3.22 -8.65 5.41
N GLY A 34 -3.57 -9.10 4.20
CA GLY A 34 -4.90 -8.89 3.64
C GLY A 34 -5.22 -7.41 3.40
N THR A 35 -4.19 -6.58 3.20
CA THR A 35 -4.36 -5.15 2.90
C THR A 35 -4.15 -4.87 1.41
N HIS A 36 -4.64 -3.71 0.97
CA HIS A 36 -4.33 -3.10 -0.31
C HIS A 36 -3.48 -1.85 -0.06
N ILE A 37 -2.28 -1.82 -0.62
CA ILE A 37 -1.29 -0.75 -0.49
C ILE A 37 -1.15 -0.06 -1.86
N HIS A 38 -1.57 1.19 -1.96
CA HIS A 38 -1.48 1.99 -3.18
C HIS A 38 -0.51 3.15 -2.99
N VAL A 39 0.49 3.28 -3.87
CA VAL A 39 1.40 4.44 -3.90
C VAL A 39 0.84 5.49 -4.88
N ILE A 40 0.32 6.60 -4.35
CA ILE A 40 -0.23 7.72 -5.13
C ILE A 40 0.92 8.70 -5.45
N THR A 41 1.31 8.74 -6.73
CA THR A 41 2.48 9.50 -7.21
C THR A 41 2.13 10.83 -7.86
N ASP A 42 0.91 10.95 -8.37
CA ASP A 42 0.32 12.12 -9.03
C ASP A 42 -0.23 13.16 -8.03
N ALA A 43 -0.45 12.76 -6.77
CA ALA A 43 -0.87 13.66 -5.71
C ALA A 43 0.25 14.62 -5.24
N LYS A 44 -0.15 15.79 -4.75
CA LYS A 44 0.74 16.80 -4.16
C LYS A 44 0.35 17.05 -2.70
N PRO A 45 1.04 16.46 -1.70
CA PRO A 45 2.23 15.62 -1.80
C PRO A 45 1.94 14.14 -2.16
N PRO A 46 2.92 13.41 -2.70
CA PRO A 46 2.80 11.98 -2.93
C PRO A 46 2.66 11.25 -1.59
N HIS A 47 1.84 10.21 -1.58
CA HIS A 47 1.50 9.47 -0.36
C HIS A 47 1.13 8.02 -0.67
N ILE A 48 1.23 7.18 0.36
CA ILE A 48 0.78 5.80 0.35
C ILE A 48 -0.63 5.77 0.95
N GLU A 49 -1.57 5.10 0.29
CA GLU A 49 -2.87 4.75 0.85
C GLU A 49 -2.91 3.26 1.21
N ILE A 50 -3.26 2.94 2.45
CA ILE A 50 -3.44 1.56 2.92
C ILE A 50 -4.92 1.36 3.27
N LYS A 51 -5.51 0.30 2.71
CA LYS A 51 -6.92 -0.09 2.90
C LYS A 51 -6.98 -1.56 3.31
N ILE A 52 -7.89 -1.91 4.23
CA ILE A 52 -8.17 -3.33 4.50
C ILE A 52 -8.92 -3.90 3.29
N ASN A 53 -8.47 -5.05 2.79
CA ASN A 53 -9.18 -5.75 1.73
C ASN A 53 -10.26 -6.63 2.37
N GLU A 54 -11.49 -6.13 2.44
CA GLU A 54 -12.64 -6.84 3.04
C GLU A 54 -12.98 -8.18 2.35
N LYS A 55 -12.38 -8.45 1.16
CA LYS A 55 -12.50 -9.73 0.46
C LYS A 55 -11.57 -10.82 0.99
N ILE A 56 -10.56 -10.45 1.78
CA ILE A 56 -9.67 -11.37 2.49
C ILE A 56 -10.13 -11.36 3.95
N THR A 57 -11.37 -11.81 4.17
CA THR A 57 -11.71 -12.36 5.48
C THR A 57 -10.89 -13.64 5.62
N PRO A 58 -10.07 -13.82 6.67
CA PRO A 58 -9.64 -15.15 7.00
C PRO A 58 -10.94 -15.92 7.26
N LEU A 59 -11.14 -16.99 6.50
CA LEU A 59 -12.06 -18.04 6.92
C LEU A 59 -11.75 -18.27 8.39
N LEU A 60 -12.73 -17.95 9.25
CA LEU A 60 -12.69 -18.29 10.67
C LEU A 60 -12.17 -19.72 10.76
N CYS A 61 -11.07 -19.92 11.49
CA CYS A 61 -10.79 -21.23 12.06
C CYS A 61 -11.98 -21.65 12.94
#